data_AF-B4UMZ6-F1
#
_entry.id   AF-B4UMZ6-F1
#
_cell.length_a   1.000
_cell.length_b   1.000
_cell.length_c   1.000
_cell.angle_alpha   90.00
_cell.angle_beta   90.00
_cell.angle_gamma   90.00
#
_symmetry.space_group_name_H-M   'P 1'
#
loop_
_entity.id
_entity.type
_entity.pdbx_description
1 polymer ?
#
loop_
_entity_poly.entity_id
_entity_poly.type
_entity_poly.pdbx_seq_one_letter_code
_entity_poly.pdbx_strand_id
1 'polypeptide(L)' 'MKPAPYLIGRIADPTIALIFGISSYYLYERNTGRPENYKLNNLLREKYLK' A
#
# COMPACT_ATOMS: atom_id res chain seq x y z
N MET A 1 -20.11 -20.36 -25.19
CA MET A 1 -19.81 -19.08 -24.50
C MET A 1 -18.54 -19.27 -23.69
N LYS A 2 -17.45 -18.53 -23.99
CA LYS A 2 -16.22 -18.58 -23.19
C LYS A 2 -16.44 -17.76 -21.90
N PRO A 3 -16.22 -18.32 -20.70
CA PRO A 3 -16.32 -17.55 -19.46
C PRO A 3 -15.24 -16.46 -19.45
N ALA A 4 -15.61 -15.27 -18.98
CA ALA A 4 -14.85 -14.03 -19.10
C ALA A 4 -13.38 -14.15 -18.64
N PRO A 5 -12.39 -14.05 -19.55
CA PRO A 5 -10.96 -14.22 -19.23
C PRO A 5 -10.36 -13.11 -18.35
N TYR A 6 -11.06 -11.99 -18.17
CA TYR A 6 -10.50 -10.74 -17.66
C TYR A 6 -11.10 -10.29 -16.32
N LEU A 7 -12.01 -11.05 -15.72
CA LEU A 7 -12.69 -10.64 -14.49
C LEU A 7 -11.73 -10.63 -13.27
N ILE A 8 -10.84 -11.63 -13.18
CA ILE A 8 -9.80 -11.65 -12.14
C ILE A 8 -8.84 -10.47 -12.35
N GLY A 9 -8.41 -10.22 -13.58
CA GLY A 9 -7.54 -9.09 -13.92
C GLY A 9 -8.13 -7.74 -13.53
N ARG A 10 -9.44 -7.53 -13.71
CA ARG A 10 -10.10 -6.26 -13.38
C ARG A 10 -10.07 -5.89 -11.89
N ILE A 11 -10.07 -6.88 -11.00
CA ILE A 11 -10.03 -6.67 -9.54
C ILE A 11 -8.59 -6.81 -9.02
N ALA A 12 -7.82 -7.72 -9.62
CA ALA A 12 -6.42 -7.92 -9.30
C ALA A 12 -5.59 -6.69 -9.64
N ASP A 13 -5.80 -6.03 -10.78
CA ASP A 13 -5.05 -4.83 -11.18
C ASP A 13 -5.08 -3.72 -10.10
N PRO A 14 -6.25 -3.23 -9.64
CA PRO A 14 -6.29 -2.16 -8.65
C PRO A 14 -5.78 -2.62 -7.28
N THR A 15 -5.99 -3.89 -6.92
CA THR A 15 -5.49 -4.45 -5.65
C THR A 15 -3.96 -4.53 -5.65
N ILE A 16 -3.39 -5.03 -6.75
CA ILE A 16 -1.95 -5.13 -6.96
C ILE A 16 -1.34 -3.72 -7.01
N ALA A 17 -1.94 -2.80 -7.77
CA ALA A 17 -1.50 -1.41 -7.83
C ALA A 17 -1.49 -0.74 -6.44
N LEU A 18 -2.52 -0.99 -5.63
CA LEU A 18 -2.58 -0.48 -4.26
C LEU A 18 -1.46 -1.08 -3.39
N ILE A 19 -1.23 -2.39 -3.45
CA ILE A 19 -0.17 -3.06 -2.70
C ILE A 19 1.20 -2.53 -3.10
N PHE A 20 1.46 -2.36 -4.40
CA PHE A 20 2.71 -1.79 -4.90
C PHE A 20 2.89 -0.33 -4.47
N GLY A 21 1.82 0.48 -4.50
CA GLY A 21 1.87 1.86 -4.02
C GLY A 21 2.22 1.95 -2.54
N ILE A 22 1.56 1.15 -1.70
CA ILE A 22 1.85 1.07 -0.26
C ILE A 22 3.31 0.62 -0.04
N SER A 23 3.72 -0.46 -0.71
CA SER A 23 5.07 -1.02 -0.56
C SER A 23 6.15 -0.04 -1.00
N SER A 24 5.94 0.67 -2.11
CA SER A 24 6.84 1.71 -2.61
C SER A 24 7.01 2.85 -1.61
N TYR A 25 5.93 3.24 -0.92
CA TYR A 25 5.98 4.30 0.08
C TYR A 25 6.77 3.86 1.32
N TYR A 26 6.57 2.64 1.82
CA TYR A 26 7.40 2.11 2.92
C TYR A 26 8.87 1.97 2.54
N LEU A 27 9.16 1.56 1.29
CA LEU A 27 10.53 1.49 0.79
C LEU A 27 11.17 2.88 0.71
N TYR A 28 10.42 3.89 0.27
CA TYR A 28 10.86 5.29 0.27
C TYR A 28 11.19 5.78 1.69
N GLU A 29 10.32 5.55 2.66
CA GLU A 29 10.59 5.93 4.07
C GLU A 29 11.84 5.24 4.63
N ARG A 30 12.07 3.97 4.27
CA ARG A 30 13.27 3.23 4.66
C ARG A 30 14.54 3.84 4.05
N ASN A 31 14.49 4.25 2.78
CA ASN A 31 15.65 4.78 2.07
C ASN A 31 15.97 6.23 2.44
N THR A 32 14.97 7.01 2.87
CA THR A 32 15.16 8.42 3.26
C THR A 32 15.62 8.60 4.71
N GLY A 33 15.81 7.51 5.47
CA GLY A 33 16.32 7.58 6.85
C GLY A 33 15.40 8.35 7.79
N ARG A 34 14.08 8.34 7.52
CA ARG A 34 13.10 9.13 8.27
C ARG A 34 13.12 8.72 9.75
N PRO A 35 13.23 9.67 10.69
CA PRO A 35 13.23 9.36 12.12
C PRO A 35 11.98 8.58 12.53
N GLU A 36 12.16 7.56 13.38
CA GLU A 36 11.12 6.63 13.84
C GLU A 36 9.82 7.36 14.22
N ASN A 37 9.92 8.43 15.00
CA ASN A 37 8.78 9.19 15.52
C ASN A 37 7.87 9.79 14.43
N TYR A 38 8.39 9.96 13.21
CA TYR A 38 7.67 10.55 12.09
C TYR A 38 7.25 9.54 11.03
N LYS A 39 7.44 8.23 11.28
CA LYS A 39 7.01 7.18 10.34
C LYS A 39 5.49 7.13 10.21
N LEU A 40 5.00 6.78 9.03
CA LEU A 40 3.56 6.66 8.76
C LEU A 40 2.85 5.77 9.80
N ASN A 41 3.45 4.67 10.23
CA ASN A 41 2.87 3.79 11.25
C ASN A 41 2.59 4.50 12.58
N ASN A 42 3.50 5.38 13.02
CA ASN A 42 3.34 6.11 14.26
C ASN A 42 2.24 7.18 14.13
N LEU A 43 2.19 7.87 12.99
CA LEU A 43 1.13 8.83 12.68
C LEU A 43 -0.26 8.17 12.57
N LEU A 44 -0.34 7.01 11.92
CA LEU A 44 -1.56 6.22 11.84
C LEU A 44 -2.01 5.74 13.21
N ARG A 45 -1.06 5.29 14.04
CA ARG A 45 -1.35 4.89 15.42
C ARG A 45 -1.90 6.05 16.25
N GLU A 46 -1.29 7.23 16.18
CA GLU A 46 -1.80 8.42 16.88
C GLU A 46 -3.18 8.85 16.40
N LYS A 47 -3.46 8.69 15.10
CA LYS A 47 -4.71 9.15 14.48
C LYS A 47 -5.89 8.18 14.68
N TYR A 48 -5.63 6.88 14.65
CA TYR A 48 -6.69 5.86 14.62
C TYR A 48 -6.74 4.95 15.86
N LEU A 49 -5.67 4.88 16.66
CA LEU A 49 -5.58 4.02 17.85
C LEU A 49 -5.53 4.82 19.17
N LYS A 50 -5.82 6.12 19.13
CA LYS A 50 -5.96 7.00 20.29
C LYS A 50 -7.43 7.33 20.51
#